data_AF-A0A4P2QWW3-F1
#
_entry.id   AF-A0A4P2QWW3-F1
#
_cell.length_a   1.000
_cell.length_b   1.000
_cell.length_c   1.000
_cell.angle_alpha   90.00
_cell.angle_beta   90.00
_cell.angle_gamma   90.00
#
_symmetry.space_group_name_H-M   'P 1'
#
loop_
_entity.id
_entity.type
_entity.pdbx_description
1 polymer ?
#
loop_
_entity_poly.entity_id
_entity_poly.type
_entity_poly.pdbx_seq_one_letter_code
_entity_poly.pdbx_strand_id
1 'polypeptide(L)'
;MKQLIVPGYLALSVLTAACDRIPLDPIRGDNAGGDAAGEGGAGSGSAGSAGSAGSAGSAGSGSGSSGSSGGSGDAPGAGDSLWSLHFGSTVRQASVSGGRIAVDGAGHVILATEVADGVDLGDGPLSTEGRSDVSLAKFDGEGQLIWHKRLFDAGYVQDVAVNPAGLIAMTGRARQSSIDLGGGPLVGQGGALDAFVAVFTAEGEHVWSARSGAGSYVLWDRIAVDATGNVVVAVSFTGQISLCGRSLTSAGVDDSYLAKFDPAGHCLWVKQLGATETHDVALDATGNVVLAGSFGYGDIKTIDLGGGPLTSAGGEDVFVAKLDAAGAHLWSKRFGDDALQRAYGVAIDGSGAVVIGGTFLGSVDFGGGPLVSAGGFDFLEPGSVTWGGNMFVTKFGPAGELLWAKRFGEYGPQTALDVAANVEGDIAITGLLYGDVDLGTGLMDCTYGDAFAAKLDAMGAVRWAKHSGDRGRQYGQSTAIDATGSVFAAGPFLGTIDFGTGPLVNPPSERAFDSFLVKFGP
;
A
#
# COMPACT_ATOMS: atom_id res chain seq x y z
N MET A 1 -4.78 7.55 27.29
CA MET A 1 -5.90 6.68 26.86
C MET A 1 -6.60 7.32 25.66
N LYS A 2 -6.05 7.10 24.46
CA LYS A 2 -6.69 7.30 23.16
C LYS A 2 -6.17 6.14 22.32
N GLN A 3 -6.99 5.10 22.21
CA GLN A 3 -6.77 3.98 21.31
C GLN A 3 -6.72 4.52 19.88
N LEU A 4 -5.65 4.21 19.18
CA LEU A 4 -5.52 4.55 17.77
C LEU A 4 -6.20 3.45 16.96
N ILE A 5 -7.49 3.65 16.71
CA ILE A 5 -8.25 2.81 15.79
C ILE A 5 -7.70 3.10 14.39
N VAL A 6 -7.08 2.10 13.78
CA VAL A 6 -7.00 2.01 12.32
C VAL A 6 -8.43 2.18 11.80
N PRO A 7 -8.77 3.23 11.04
CA PRO A 7 -10.12 3.36 10.55
C PRO A 7 -10.33 2.26 9.50
N GLY A 8 -10.99 1.18 9.92
CA GLY A 8 -11.87 0.48 9.00
C GLY A 8 -12.90 1.50 8.52
N TYR A 9 -12.83 1.84 7.23
CA TYR A 9 -13.75 2.66 6.44
C TYR A 9 -14.95 3.22 7.23
N LEU A 10 -14.79 4.41 7.80
CA LEU A 10 -15.91 5.24 8.24
C LEU A 10 -15.91 6.52 7.40
N ALA A 11 -16.99 6.69 6.65
CA ALA A 11 -17.23 7.82 5.76
C ALA A 11 -17.17 9.15 6.54
N LEU A 12 -16.26 10.04 6.14
CA LEU A 12 -16.18 11.41 6.66
C LEU A 12 -16.51 12.41 5.54
N SER A 13 -17.37 13.37 5.85
CA SER A 13 -17.83 14.44 4.96
C SER A 13 -16.76 15.52 4.76
N VAL A 14 -16.41 15.83 3.52
CA VAL A 14 -15.51 16.94 3.17
C VAL A 14 -16.25 18.27 3.17
N LEU A 15 -15.72 19.26 3.90
CA LEU A 15 -16.04 20.68 3.71
C LEU A 15 -15.10 21.23 2.62
N THR A 16 -15.66 21.85 1.59
CA THR A 16 -14.92 22.53 0.53
C THR A 16 -14.26 23.79 1.08
N ALA A 17 -12.93 23.82 1.18
CA ALA A 17 -12.16 25.05 1.35
C ALA A 17 -11.20 25.21 0.17
N ALA A 18 -11.31 26.34 -0.54
CA ALA A 18 -10.41 26.70 -1.63
C ALA A 18 -9.09 27.22 -1.07
N CYS A 19 -7.96 26.71 -1.54
CA CYS A 19 -6.64 27.30 -1.30
C CYS A 19 -6.15 28.01 -2.56
N ASP A 20 -6.27 29.34 -2.56
CA ASP A 20 -5.44 30.20 -3.41
C ASP A 20 -4.02 30.26 -2.82
N ARG A 21 -3.02 30.25 -3.71
CA ARG A 21 -1.59 30.37 -3.39
C ARG A 21 -1.35 31.59 -2.50
N ILE A 22 -0.88 31.41 -1.27
CA ILE A 22 -0.23 32.48 -0.50
C ILE A 22 1.27 32.38 -0.81
N PRO A 23 1.87 33.30 -1.58
CA PRO A 23 3.32 33.35 -1.70
C PRO A 23 3.91 33.76 -0.35
N LEU A 24 4.76 32.90 0.23
CA LEU A 24 5.53 33.24 1.42
C LEU A 24 6.77 34.04 0.98
N ASP A 25 6.74 35.36 1.21
CA ASP A 25 7.95 36.17 1.17
C ASP A 25 8.86 35.81 2.36
N PRO A 26 10.19 35.77 2.17
CA PRO A 26 11.12 35.44 3.24
C PRO A 26 11.18 36.57 4.27
N ILE A 27 10.82 36.28 5.51
CA ILE A 27 10.92 37.21 6.65
C ILE A 27 12.39 37.59 6.86
N ARG A 28 12.77 38.80 6.45
CA ARG A 28 13.91 39.53 7.02
C ARG A 28 13.38 40.50 8.08
N GLY A 29 13.82 40.32 9.31
CA GLY A 29 13.62 41.32 10.37
C GLY A 29 14.42 42.58 10.07
N ASP A 30 13.79 43.74 10.21
CA ASP A 30 14.22 44.78 11.15
C ASP A 30 13.28 46.01 11.11
N ASN A 31 13.39 46.78 12.19
CA ASN A 31 12.49 47.78 12.73
C ASN A 31 12.26 49.08 11.91
N ALA A 32 11.16 49.73 12.31
CA ALA A 32 10.95 51.18 12.47
C ALA A 32 10.30 52.00 11.33
N GLY A 33 9.05 52.42 11.59
CA GLY A 33 8.68 53.83 11.70
C GLY A 33 8.20 54.60 10.46
N GLY A 34 7.00 55.19 10.55
CA GLY A 34 6.70 56.49 9.93
C GLY A 34 5.63 56.52 8.83
N ASP A 35 4.44 56.95 9.24
CA ASP A 35 3.56 57.95 8.62
C ASP A 35 3.08 57.90 7.14
N ALA A 36 1.74 58.09 7.06
CA ALA A 36 0.99 58.97 6.15
C ALA A 36 0.54 58.50 4.74
N ALA A 37 -0.78 58.30 4.65
CA ALA A 37 -1.78 59.01 3.81
C ALA A 37 -1.74 58.98 2.26
N GLY A 38 -2.96 58.85 1.68
CA GLY A 38 -3.34 59.27 0.32
C GLY A 38 -4.06 58.15 -0.46
N GLU A 39 -5.39 58.02 -0.38
CA GLU A 39 -6.43 58.69 -1.19
C GLU A 39 -6.67 58.15 -2.62
N GLY A 40 -7.97 57.94 -2.93
CA GLY A 40 -8.58 57.94 -4.26
C GLY A 40 -8.45 56.63 -5.05
N GLY A 41 -9.47 56.03 -5.67
CA GLY A 41 -10.83 56.42 -6.04
C GLY A 41 -11.28 55.39 -7.10
N ALA A 42 -12.37 54.65 -6.84
CA ALA A 42 -13.66 54.76 -7.53
C ALA A 42 -13.67 54.36 -9.03
N GLY A 43 -14.50 53.37 -9.36
CA GLY A 43 -14.82 52.98 -10.74
C GLY A 43 -15.87 51.86 -10.81
N SER A 44 -17.13 52.25 -10.71
CA SER A 44 -18.37 51.45 -10.72
C SER A 44 -18.85 50.99 -12.11
N GLY A 45 -19.77 50.01 -12.12
CA GLY A 45 -20.84 49.86 -13.14
C GLY A 45 -20.82 48.48 -13.80
N SER A 46 -21.66 47.50 -13.46
CA SER A 46 -23.14 47.36 -13.47
C SER A 46 -23.61 46.43 -14.59
N ALA A 47 -24.55 45.57 -14.22
CA ALA A 47 -25.09 44.41 -14.92
C ALA A 47 -25.94 44.70 -16.17
N GLY A 48 -26.17 43.65 -16.97
CA GLY A 48 -27.20 43.55 -18.00
C GLY A 48 -27.54 42.09 -18.35
N SER A 49 -28.78 41.70 -18.04
CA SER A 49 -29.54 40.47 -18.35
C SER A 49 -29.68 40.19 -19.86
N ALA A 50 -30.27 39.13 -20.43
CA ALA A 50 -30.86 37.82 -20.13
C ALA A 50 -31.27 37.23 -21.51
N GLY A 51 -31.55 35.92 -21.61
CA GLY A 51 -32.24 35.38 -22.80
C GLY A 51 -32.30 33.86 -22.90
N SER A 52 -33.51 33.33 -22.66
CA SER A 52 -34.10 31.99 -22.92
C SER A 52 -33.75 31.35 -24.29
N ALA A 53 -34.05 30.12 -24.70
CA ALA A 53 -34.63 28.85 -24.23
C ALA A 53 -34.49 27.87 -25.42
N GLY A 54 -34.59 26.54 -25.22
CA GLY A 54 -34.78 25.60 -26.35
C GLY A 54 -34.53 24.13 -25.99
N SER A 55 -35.49 23.26 -26.32
CA SER A 55 -35.71 21.91 -25.80
C SER A 55 -35.17 20.75 -26.65
N ALA A 56 -34.96 19.62 -25.96
CA ALA A 56 -35.27 18.22 -26.36
C ALA A 56 -34.52 17.53 -27.52
N GLY A 57 -33.98 16.34 -27.23
CA GLY A 57 -33.61 15.31 -28.20
C GLY A 57 -33.00 14.08 -27.52
N SER A 58 -33.64 12.93 -27.65
CA SER A 58 -33.29 11.66 -26.98
C SER A 58 -32.28 10.80 -27.74
N ALA A 59 -31.70 9.86 -26.98
CA ALA A 59 -31.26 8.50 -27.37
C ALA A 59 -29.93 8.32 -28.11
N GLY A 60 -29.13 7.39 -27.59
CA GLY A 60 -27.92 6.86 -28.23
C GLY A 60 -26.98 6.20 -27.22
N SER A 61 -27.35 5.02 -26.72
CA SER A 61 -26.43 4.08 -26.08
C SER A 61 -25.33 3.66 -27.08
N GLY A 62 -24.08 4.06 -26.83
CA GLY A 62 -22.92 3.66 -27.62
C GLY A 62 -21.94 2.91 -26.73
N SER A 63 -21.84 1.60 -26.95
CA SER A 63 -20.73 0.76 -26.49
C SER A 63 -19.41 1.25 -27.09
N GLY A 64 -18.48 1.68 -26.25
CA GLY A 64 -17.14 2.11 -26.66
C GLY A 64 -16.23 0.92 -26.92
N SER A 65 -15.97 0.65 -28.20
CA SER A 65 -14.95 -0.28 -28.68
C SER A 65 -13.54 0.25 -28.42
N SER A 66 -12.63 -0.64 -28.02
CA SER A 66 -11.18 -0.47 -27.97
C SER A 66 -10.62 0.15 -29.27
N GLY A 67 -10.09 1.36 -29.18
CA GLY A 67 -9.36 2.01 -30.25
C GLY A 67 -7.87 1.64 -30.22
N SER A 68 -7.47 0.65 -31.01
CA SER A 68 -6.06 0.40 -31.35
C SER A 68 -5.66 1.35 -32.47
N SER A 69 -4.92 2.41 -32.16
CA SER A 69 -4.17 3.17 -33.17
C SER A 69 -2.83 2.49 -33.43
N GLY A 70 -2.71 1.83 -34.59
CA GLY A 70 -1.44 1.36 -35.13
C GLY A 70 -0.54 2.54 -35.50
N GLY A 71 0.54 2.71 -34.75
CA GLY A 71 1.73 3.48 -35.09
C GLY A 71 2.95 2.57 -34.93
N SER A 72 3.94 2.73 -35.81
CA SER A 72 5.18 1.96 -35.89
C SER A 72 5.80 1.65 -34.52
N GLY A 73 6.04 0.37 -34.26
CA GLY A 73 6.57 -0.15 -33.00
C GLY A 73 8.02 0.28 -32.75
N ASP A 74 8.15 1.43 -32.09
CA ASP A 74 9.25 1.64 -31.15
C ASP A 74 8.91 0.85 -29.88
N ALA A 75 9.90 0.17 -29.29
CA ALA A 75 9.72 -0.40 -27.97
C ALA A 75 9.30 0.72 -27.00
N PRO A 76 8.33 0.49 -26.10
CA PRO A 76 7.93 1.51 -25.13
C PRO A 76 9.17 2.01 -24.38
N GLY A 77 9.23 3.32 -24.19
CA GLY A 77 10.31 3.97 -23.44
C GLY A 77 10.26 3.58 -21.97
N ALA A 78 11.39 3.79 -21.29
CA ALA A 78 11.50 3.48 -19.87
C ALA A 78 10.47 4.28 -19.05
N GLY A 79 9.65 3.58 -18.27
CA GLY A 79 8.58 4.19 -17.48
C GLY A 79 7.35 4.66 -18.26
N ASP A 80 7.21 4.31 -19.54
CA ASP A 80 5.96 4.52 -20.27
C ASP A 80 4.87 3.63 -19.68
N SER A 81 3.68 4.20 -19.47
CA SER A 81 2.51 3.43 -19.06
C SER A 81 2.05 2.57 -20.24
N LEU A 82 2.11 1.25 -20.06
CA LEU A 82 1.78 0.28 -21.11
C LEU A 82 0.28 0.05 -21.19
N TRP A 83 -0.36 -0.06 -20.03
CA TRP A 83 -1.82 -0.18 -19.90
C TRP A 83 -2.25 0.21 -18.47
N SER A 84 -3.52 0.59 -18.33
CA SER A 84 -4.18 0.77 -17.03
C SER A 84 -5.58 0.20 -17.05
N LEU A 85 -6.02 -0.30 -15.90
CA LEU A 85 -7.35 -0.84 -15.64
C LEU A 85 -8.01 -0.04 -14.53
N HIS A 86 -9.33 0.13 -14.64
CA HIS A 86 -10.18 0.83 -13.69
C HIS A 86 -11.26 -0.14 -13.21
N PHE A 87 -11.30 -0.34 -11.90
CA PHE A 87 -12.31 -1.14 -11.22
C PHE A 87 -13.18 -0.23 -10.36
N GLY A 88 -14.40 0.00 -10.81
CA GLY A 88 -15.38 0.84 -10.13
C GLY A 88 -16.79 0.30 -10.35
N SER A 89 -17.74 0.88 -9.64
CA SER A 89 -19.16 0.55 -9.80
C SER A 89 -19.95 1.79 -10.19
N THR A 90 -21.08 1.58 -10.87
CA THR A 90 -22.10 2.63 -11.06
C THR A 90 -23.20 2.54 -9.99
N VAL A 91 -23.11 1.56 -9.09
CA VAL A 91 -24.03 1.36 -7.97
C VAL A 91 -23.60 2.28 -6.83
N ARG A 92 -24.51 3.14 -6.37
CA ARG A 92 -24.22 4.09 -5.28
C ARG A 92 -23.69 3.36 -4.04
N GLN A 93 -22.55 3.84 -3.52
CA GLN A 93 -21.86 3.35 -2.31
C GLN A 93 -21.18 1.98 -2.45
N ALA A 94 -21.11 1.40 -3.64
CA ALA A 94 -20.24 0.26 -3.92
C ALA A 94 -18.78 0.74 -3.90
N SER A 95 -17.95 0.16 -3.03
CA SER A 95 -16.52 0.49 -2.91
C SER A 95 -15.71 -0.72 -3.34
N VAL A 96 -14.62 -0.46 -4.06
CA VAL A 96 -13.56 -1.44 -4.27
C VAL A 96 -12.45 -1.14 -3.27
N SER A 97 -11.91 -2.16 -2.60
CA SER A 97 -10.70 -1.94 -1.80
C SER A 97 -9.52 -1.66 -2.71
N GLY A 98 -8.52 -0.92 -2.26
CA GLY A 98 -7.36 -0.52 -3.08
C GLY A 98 -6.58 -1.65 -3.77
N GLY A 99 -6.87 -2.92 -3.47
CA GLY A 99 -6.26 -4.07 -4.12
C GLY A 99 -4.84 -4.34 -3.59
N ARG A 100 -4.49 -5.62 -3.60
CA ARG A 100 -3.15 -6.14 -3.34
C ARG A 100 -2.70 -6.89 -4.57
N ILE A 101 -1.46 -6.67 -4.98
CA ILE A 101 -0.94 -7.27 -6.19
C ILE A 101 0.35 -8.05 -5.95
N ALA A 102 0.52 -9.11 -6.74
CA ALA A 102 1.77 -9.85 -6.85
C ALA A 102 1.95 -10.34 -8.29
N VAL A 103 3.19 -10.57 -8.73
CA VAL A 103 3.49 -10.96 -10.11
C VAL A 103 4.25 -12.29 -10.13
N ASP A 104 3.79 -13.23 -10.96
CA ASP A 104 4.39 -14.56 -11.08
C ASP A 104 5.59 -14.57 -12.05
N GLY A 105 6.28 -15.72 -12.14
CA GLY A 105 7.47 -15.87 -12.97
C GLY A 105 7.20 -15.78 -14.49
N ALA A 106 5.94 -15.81 -14.90
CA ALA A 106 5.52 -15.61 -16.28
C ALA A 106 5.07 -14.17 -16.57
N GLY A 107 5.11 -13.27 -15.57
CA GLY A 107 4.69 -11.88 -15.71
C GLY A 107 3.18 -11.67 -15.60
N HIS A 108 2.43 -12.68 -15.14
CA HIS A 108 1.01 -12.50 -14.84
C HIS A 108 0.83 -11.77 -13.52
N VAL A 109 -0.12 -10.86 -13.44
CA VAL A 109 -0.44 -10.12 -12.21
C VAL A 109 -1.66 -10.72 -11.53
N ILE A 110 -1.51 -11.00 -10.25
CA ILE A 110 -2.58 -11.43 -9.35
C ILE A 110 -3.11 -10.19 -8.63
N LEU A 111 -4.43 -10.03 -8.61
CA LEU A 111 -5.13 -8.99 -7.87
C LEU A 111 -6.03 -9.64 -6.83
N ALA A 112 -5.78 -9.37 -5.56
CA ALA A 112 -6.71 -9.68 -4.47
C ALA A 112 -7.39 -8.38 -4.01
N THR A 113 -8.72 -8.36 -4.01
CA THR A 113 -9.49 -7.15 -3.66
C THR A 113 -10.87 -7.48 -3.13
N GLU A 114 -11.45 -6.57 -2.36
CA GLU A 114 -12.87 -6.57 -2.04
C GLU A 114 -13.64 -5.88 -3.15
N VAL A 115 -14.64 -6.57 -3.70
CA VAL A 115 -15.43 -6.11 -4.83
C VAL A 115 -16.88 -5.95 -4.42
N ALA A 116 -17.48 -4.80 -4.75
CA ALA A 116 -18.88 -4.52 -4.49
C ALA A 116 -19.76 -4.79 -5.73
N ASP A 117 -21.07 -4.76 -5.54
CA ASP A 117 -22.06 -5.04 -6.60
C ASP A 117 -21.84 -4.16 -7.83
N GLY A 118 -21.88 -4.77 -9.01
CA GLY A 118 -21.79 -4.10 -10.30
C GLY A 118 -20.37 -3.75 -10.76
N VAL A 119 -19.32 -4.05 -9.99
CA VAL A 119 -17.93 -3.89 -10.44
C VAL A 119 -17.58 -5.01 -11.41
N ASP A 120 -16.85 -4.67 -12.47
CA ASP A 120 -16.39 -5.60 -13.50
C ASP A 120 -14.86 -5.73 -13.43
N LEU A 121 -14.36 -6.96 -13.29
CA LEU A 121 -12.92 -7.27 -13.31
C LEU A 121 -12.45 -7.77 -14.68
N GLY A 122 -13.33 -7.83 -15.68
CA GLY A 122 -13.04 -8.25 -17.05
C GLY A 122 -13.93 -9.39 -17.58
N ASP A 123 -14.78 -9.99 -16.74
CA ASP A 123 -15.73 -11.06 -17.08
C ASP A 123 -17.21 -10.62 -17.00
N GLY A 124 -17.45 -9.34 -16.82
CA GLY A 124 -18.76 -8.72 -16.70
C GLY A 124 -19.06 -8.23 -15.27
N PRO A 125 -20.08 -7.37 -15.10
CA PRO A 125 -20.44 -6.85 -13.78
C PRO A 125 -20.80 -7.96 -12.80
N LEU A 126 -20.18 -7.94 -11.63
CA LEU A 126 -20.39 -8.94 -10.59
C LEU A 126 -21.69 -8.67 -9.82
N SER A 127 -22.40 -9.74 -9.47
CA SER A 127 -23.44 -9.69 -8.44
C SER A 127 -22.84 -10.12 -7.11
N THR A 128 -22.93 -9.25 -6.11
CA THR A 128 -22.39 -9.50 -4.76
C THR A 128 -23.49 -9.81 -3.77
N GLU A 129 -23.18 -10.62 -2.76
CA GLU A 129 -24.06 -10.80 -1.61
C GLU A 129 -23.62 -9.85 -0.50
N GLY A 130 -24.50 -8.96 -0.04
CA GLY A 130 -24.16 -7.99 1.00
C GLY A 130 -23.45 -6.75 0.46
N ARG A 131 -22.37 -6.31 1.12
CA ARG A 131 -21.68 -5.03 0.81
C ARG A 131 -20.51 -5.18 -0.17
N SER A 132 -19.70 -6.23 0.00
CA SER A 132 -18.55 -6.55 -0.83
C SER A 132 -18.12 -8.00 -0.60
N ASP A 133 -17.53 -8.59 -1.62
CA ASP A 133 -16.95 -9.94 -1.62
C ASP A 133 -15.43 -9.89 -1.81
N VAL A 134 -14.71 -10.71 -1.05
CA VAL A 134 -13.30 -10.98 -1.31
C VAL A 134 -13.19 -11.72 -2.64
N SER A 135 -12.38 -11.18 -3.54
CA SER A 135 -12.20 -11.69 -4.89
C SER A 135 -10.71 -11.77 -5.25
N LEU A 136 -10.39 -12.73 -6.10
CA LEU A 136 -9.06 -12.97 -6.64
C LEU A 136 -9.13 -13.02 -8.16
N ALA A 137 -8.33 -12.21 -8.84
CA ALA A 137 -8.26 -12.19 -10.29
C ALA A 137 -6.82 -12.35 -10.76
N LYS A 138 -6.64 -12.96 -11.94
CA LYS A 138 -5.34 -13.11 -12.60
C LYS A 138 -5.42 -12.49 -13.99
N PHE A 139 -4.50 -11.59 -14.29
CA PHE A 139 -4.36 -10.95 -15.61
C PHE A 139 -3.04 -11.34 -16.24
N ASP A 140 -2.99 -11.34 -17.57
CA ASP A 140 -1.74 -11.53 -18.31
C ASP A 140 -0.83 -10.29 -18.28
N GLY A 141 0.34 -10.39 -18.91
CA GLY A 141 1.32 -9.30 -18.97
C GLY A 141 0.81 -8.09 -19.75
N GLU A 142 -0.25 -8.26 -20.54
CA GLU A 142 -0.91 -7.28 -21.39
C GLU A 142 -2.22 -6.74 -20.77
N GLY A 143 -2.54 -7.15 -19.54
CA GLY A 143 -3.69 -6.66 -18.78
C GLY A 143 -5.02 -7.33 -19.15
N GLN A 144 -5.01 -8.45 -19.88
CA GLN A 144 -6.21 -9.23 -20.16
C GLN A 144 -6.52 -10.19 -19.01
N LEU A 145 -7.79 -10.28 -18.63
CA LEU A 145 -8.24 -11.22 -17.60
C LEU A 145 -8.05 -12.67 -18.08
N ILE A 146 -7.35 -13.48 -17.28
CA ILE A 146 -7.20 -14.92 -17.49
C ILE A 146 -8.32 -15.66 -16.75
N TRP A 147 -8.48 -15.38 -15.46
CA TRP A 147 -9.55 -15.93 -14.64
C TRP A 147 -9.84 -15.02 -13.43
N HIS A 148 -11.06 -15.14 -12.90
CA HIS A 148 -11.51 -14.46 -11.70
C HIS A 148 -12.27 -15.45 -10.80
N LYS A 149 -12.08 -15.31 -9.48
CA LYS A 149 -12.75 -16.09 -8.44
C LYS A 149 -13.28 -15.18 -7.34
N ARG A 150 -14.60 -15.23 -7.15
CA ARG A 150 -15.29 -14.71 -5.98
C ARG A 150 -15.23 -15.76 -4.86
N LEU A 151 -14.88 -15.34 -3.64
CA LEU A 151 -14.69 -16.25 -2.52
C LEU A 151 -15.84 -16.15 -1.50
N PHE A 152 -15.91 -15.06 -0.73
CA PHE A 152 -16.92 -14.89 0.32
C PHE A 152 -17.17 -13.41 0.66
N ASP A 153 -18.29 -13.12 1.34
CA ASP A 153 -18.70 -11.77 1.70
C ASP A 153 -18.16 -11.32 3.07
N ALA A 154 -18.17 -10.00 3.31
CA ALA A 154 -17.83 -9.40 4.61
C ALA A 154 -16.42 -9.78 5.16
N GLY A 155 -15.47 -10.01 4.27
CA GLY A 155 -14.04 -10.11 4.57
C GLY A 155 -13.27 -8.84 4.21
N TYR A 156 -12.01 -8.79 4.64
CA TYR A 156 -11.01 -7.80 4.22
C TYR A 156 -9.84 -8.52 3.62
N VAL A 157 -9.42 -8.12 2.42
CA VAL A 157 -8.10 -8.53 1.90
C VAL A 157 -7.05 -7.71 2.62
N GLN A 158 -5.96 -8.34 3.02
CA GLN A 158 -4.81 -7.63 3.59
C GLN A 158 -3.59 -7.75 2.71
N ASP A 159 -3.36 -8.91 2.08
CA ASP A 159 -2.21 -9.10 1.22
C ASP A 159 -2.33 -10.34 0.30
N VAL A 160 -1.54 -10.36 -0.78
CA VAL A 160 -1.42 -11.49 -1.71
C VAL A 160 0.05 -11.67 -2.11
N ALA A 161 0.49 -12.91 -2.19
CA ALA A 161 1.81 -13.28 -2.69
C ALA A 161 1.69 -14.41 -3.71
N VAL A 162 2.61 -14.45 -4.67
CA VAL A 162 2.68 -15.51 -5.66
C VAL A 162 4.12 -15.94 -5.85
N ASN A 163 4.37 -17.25 -5.96
CA ASN A 163 5.71 -17.74 -6.24
C ASN A 163 5.97 -17.80 -7.77
N PRO A 164 7.22 -18.01 -8.22
CA PRO A 164 7.52 -18.07 -9.65
C PRO A 164 6.75 -19.13 -10.43
N ALA A 165 6.31 -20.21 -9.77
CA ALA A 165 5.51 -21.28 -10.38
C ALA A 165 3.99 -20.96 -10.43
N GLY A 166 3.56 -19.84 -9.85
CA GLY A 166 2.17 -19.39 -9.84
C GLY A 166 1.33 -19.92 -8.67
N LEU A 167 1.93 -20.51 -7.62
CA LEU A 167 1.19 -20.80 -6.38
C LEU A 167 0.84 -19.46 -5.70
N ILE A 168 -0.45 -19.23 -5.48
CA ILE A 168 -0.97 -17.97 -4.94
C ILE A 168 -1.34 -18.17 -3.48
N ALA A 169 -0.89 -17.27 -2.62
CA ALA A 169 -1.26 -17.23 -1.21
C ALA A 169 -1.88 -15.86 -0.90
N MET A 170 -3.01 -15.85 -0.19
CA MET A 170 -3.72 -14.64 0.20
C MET A 170 -4.00 -14.66 1.69
N THR A 171 -3.92 -13.50 2.32
CA THR A 171 -4.29 -13.31 3.72
C THR A 171 -5.31 -12.18 3.87
N GLY A 172 -6.09 -12.26 4.93
CA GLY A 172 -7.06 -11.23 5.24
C GLY A 172 -7.79 -11.47 6.54
N ARG A 173 -8.88 -10.72 6.74
CA ARG A 173 -9.70 -10.79 7.95
C ARG A 173 -11.14 -11.14 7.64
N ALA A 174 -11.72 -12.03 8.43
CA ALA A 174 -13.11 -12.46 8.31
C ALA A 174 -13.96 -11.89 9.45
N ARG A 175 -15.13 -11.34 9.11
CA ARG A 175 -16.15 -10.91 10.12
C ARG A 175 -17.19 -11.96 10.43
N GLN A 176 -17.41 -12.90 9.52
CA GLN A 176 -18.50 -13.85 9.63
C GLN A 176 -18.14 -15.04 10.51
N SER A 177 -19.14 -15.67 11.10
CA SER A 177 -18.98 -16.91 11.87
C SER A 177 -18.55 -18.10 11.02
N SER A 178 -18.71 -18.04 9.70
CA SER A 178 -18.21 -19.04 8.76
C SER A 178 -17.80 -18.33 7.48
N ILE A 179 -16.68 -18.74 6.88
CA ILE A 179 -16.22 -18.28 5.56
C ILE A 179 -15.91 -19.49 4.68
N ASP A 180 -16.01 -19.37 3.37
CA ASP A 180 -15.53 -20.40 2.44
C ASP A 180 -14.54 -19.76 1.46
N LEU A 181 -13.40 -20.41 1.31
CA LEU A 181 -12.30 -19.96 0.46
C LEU A 181 -12.10 -20.92 -0.74
N GLY A 182 -13.08 -21.78 -1.01
CA GLY A 182 -13.08 -22.81 -2.05
C GLY A 182 -12.89 -24.24 -1.54
N GLY A 183 -12.49 -24.42 -0.28
CA GLY A 183 -12.25 -25.71 0.37
C GLY A 183 -13.35 -26.20 1.30
N GLY A 184 -14.47 -25.46 1.38
CA GLY A 184 -15.54 -25.69 2.36
C GLY A 184 -15.47 -24.72 3.56
N PRO A 185 -16.49 -24.78 4.44
CA PRO A 185 -16.69 -23.78 5.48
C PRO A 185 -15.64 -23.83 6.60
N LEU A 186 -14.99 -22.69 6.86
CA LEU A 186 -14.14 -22.43 8.03
C LEU A 186 -14.92 -21.64 9.09
N VAL A 187 -15.31 -22.33 10.16
CA VAL A 187 -16.13 -21.78 11.25
C VAL A 187 -15.24 -21.05 12.28
N GLY A 188 -15.54 -19.77 12.52
CA GLY A 188 -14.95 -18.95 13.57
C GLY A 188 -15.67 -19.09 14.92
N GLN A 189 -15.01 -18.63 15.98
CA GLN A 189 -15.55 -18.71 17.35
C GLN A 189 -16.41 -17.50 17.76
N GLY A 190 -16.66 -16.57 16.83
CA GLY A 190 -17.55 -15.41 17.00
C GLY A 190 -16.93 -14.23 17.76
N GLY A 191 -17.43 -13.01 17.49
CA GLY A 191 -17.20 -11.80 18.30
C GLY A 191 -16.03 -10.88 17.91
N ALA A 192 -15.05 -11.34 17.12
CA ALA A 192 -13.90 -10.54 16.67
C ALA A 192 -13.54 -10.80 15.19
N LEU A 193 -12.64 -9.98 14.62
CA LEU A 193 -12.05 -10.20 13.29
C LEU A 193 -11.00 -11.30 13.38
N ASP A 194 -11.23 -12.41 12.67
CA ASP A 194 -10.27 -13.52 12.60
C ASP A 194 -9.39 -13.38 11.36
N ALA A 195 -8.09 -13.66 11.47
CA ALA A 195 -7.22 -13.79 10.31
C ALA A 195 -7.58 -15.06 9.53
N PHE A 196 -7.44 -15.01 8.21
CA PHE A 196 -7.48 -16.19 7.36
C PHE A 196 -6.29 -16.20 6.41
N VAL A 197 -5.94 -17.41 5.98
CA VAL A 197 -4.97 -17.66 4.92
C VAL A 197 -5.63 -18.60 3.92
N ALA A 198 -5.45 -18.34 2.63
CA ALA A 198 -5.91 -19.20 1.56
C ALA A 198 -4.80 -19.38 0.53
N VAL A 199 -4.61 -20.61 0.06
CA VAL A 199 -3.63 -20.96 -0.96
C VAL A 199 -4.33 -21.58 -2.15
N PHE A 200 -3.94 -21.15 -3.35
CA PHE A 200 -4.51 -21.55 -4.62
C PHE A 200 -3.43 -21.95 -5.63
N THR A 201 -3.78 -22.80 -6.59
CA THR A 201 -2.94 -23.09 -7.75
C THR A 201 -2.86 -21.90 -8.71
N ALA A 202 -2.02 -21.99 -9.75
CA ALA A 202 -1.89 -20.95 -10.78
C ALA A 202 -3.18 -20.73 -11.60
N GLU A 203 -4.05 -21.75 -11.64
CA GLU A 203 -5.38 -21.76 -12.25
C GLU A 203 -6.48 -21.31 -11.25
N GLY A 204 -6.08 -20.95 -10.02
CA GLY A 204 -6.96 -20.48 -8.96
C GLY A 204 -7.70 -21.61 -8.23
N GLU A 205 -7.35 -22.88 -8.41
CA GLU A 205 -7.98 -23.97 -7.66
C GLU A 205 -7.53 -23.93 -6.20
N HIS A 206 -8.45 -24.10 -5.25
CA HIS A 206 -8.13 -24.10 -3.82
C HIS A 206 -7.19 -25.28 -3.48
N VAL A 207 -6.15 -24.99 -2.70
CA VAL A 207 -5.20 -26.00 -2.19
C VAL A 207 -5.47 -26.25 -0.71
N TRP A 208 -5.37 -25.21 0.11
CA TRP A 208 -5.69 -25.26 1.54
C TRP A 208 -6.06 -23.86 2.05
N SER A 209 -6.78 -23.82 3.16
CA SER A 209 -7.05 -22.57 3.87
C SER A 209 -7.09 -22.82 5.37
N ALA A 210 -6.73 -21.78 6.12
CA ALA A 210 -6.73 -21.80 7.58
C ALA A 210 -7.32 -20.49 8.11
N ARG A 211 -7.88 -20.55 9.31
CA ARG A 211 -8.44 -19.39 10.02
C ARG A 211 -7.90 -19.39 11.45
N SER A 212 -7.50 -18.21 11.93
CA SER A 212 -6.99 -18.02 13.28
C SER A 212 -7.61 -16.77 13.92
N GLY A 213 -8.34 -16.99 15.01
CA GLY A 213 -8.95 -15.93 15.81
C GLY A 213 -9.99 -16.53 16.74
N ALA A 214 -9.69 -16.52 18.04
CA ALA A 214 -10.51 -17.11 19.08
C ALA A 214 -10.89 -16.04 20.11
N GLY A 215 -11.46 -14.92 19.63
CA GLY A 215 -11.77 -13.74 20.45
C GLY A 215 -10.64 -12.70 20.53
N SER A 216 -9.59 -12.84 19.70
CA SER A 216 -8.52 -11.86 19.47
C SER A 216 -8.90 -10.85 18.39
N TYR A 217 -8.47 -9.58 18.50
CA TYR A 217 -8.56 -8.65 17.36
C TYR A 217 -7.31 -8.78 16.51
N VAL A 218 -7.48 -9.18 15.24
CA VAL A 218 -6.43 -9.06 14.22
C VAL A 218 -6.48 -7.68 13.59
N LEU A 219 -5.34 -7.00 13.60
CA LEU A 219 -5.23 -5.61 13.15
C LEU A 219 -4.73 -5.53 11.72
N TRP A 220 -3.67 -6.27 11.41
CA TRP A 220 -3.00 -6.29 10.12
C TRP A 220 -2.28 -7.62 9.92
N ASP A 221 -2.19 -8.05 8.67
CA ASP A 221 -1.47 -9.26 8.28
C ASP A 221 -0.81 -9.10 6.90
N ARG A 222 0.26 -9.87 6.71
CA ARG A 222 1.13 -9.87 5.52
C ARG A 222 1.57 -11.28 5.20
N ILE A 223 1.80 -11.56 3.92
CA ILE A 223 2.06 -12.92 3.45
C ILE A 223 3.20 -12.96 2.44
N ALA A 224 4.02 -14.00 2.52
CA ALA A 224 5.03 -14.29 1.51
C ALA A 224 5.03 -15.79 1.21
N VAL A 225 5.41 -16.14 -0.03
CA VAL A 225 5.52 -17.53 -0.48
C VAL A 225 6.88 -17.75 -1.14
N ASP A 226 7.59 -18.81 -0.74
CA ASP A 226 8.88 -19.12 -1.35
C ASP A 226 8.73 -19.92 -2.64
N ALA A 227 9.84 -20.08 -3.38
CA ALA A 227 9.85 -20.80 -4.64
C ALA A 227 9.45 -22.29 -4.51
N THR A 228 9.51 -22.87 -3.31
CA THR A 228 9.05 -24.24 -3.04
C THR A 228 7.58 -24.32 -2.61
N GLY A 229 6.94 -23.17 -2.37
CA GLY A 229 5.55 -23.05 -1.98
C GLY A 229 5.31 -22.99 -0.47
N ASN A 230 6.36 -22.86 0.37
CA ASN A 230 6.12 -22.61 1.79
C ASN A 230 5.57 -21.19 1.96
N VAL A 231 4.59 -21.05 2.84
CA VAL A 231 3.90 -19.79 3.10
C VAL A 231 4.32 -19.27 4.46
N VAL A 232 4.71 -18.00 4.55
CA VAL A 232 4.95 -17.28 5.80
C VAL A 232 3.94 -16.17 5.96
N VAL A 233 3.34 -16.09 7.14
CA VAL A 233 2.36 -15.04 7.49
C VAL A 233 2.84 -14.31 8.72
N ALA A 234 2.83 -12.98 8.65
CA ALA A 234 3.04 -12.08 9.77
C ALA A 234 1.69 -11.48 10.17
N VAL A 235 1.33 -11.53 11.46
CA VAL A 235 0.03 -11.06 11.93
C VAL A 235 0.18 -10.27 13.23
N SER A 236 -0.38 -9.07 13.25
CA SER A 236 -0.52 -8.25 14.45
C SER A 236 -1.88 -8.55 15.13
N PHE A 237 -1.84 -8.90 16.42
CA PHE A 237 -3.00 -9.35 17.17
C PHE A 237 -3.03 -8.81 18.60
N THR A 238 -4.23 -8.75 19.17
CA THR A 238 -4.45 -8.56 20.61
C THR A 238 -5.17 -9.73 21.24
N GLY A 239 -4.95 -9.96 22.53
CA GLY A 239 -5.59 -11.04 23.27
C GLY A 239 -4.88 -12.36 23.03
N GLN A 240 -5.63 -13.44 22.84
CA GLN A 240 -5.09 -14.78 22.69
C GLN A 240 -5.45 -15.38 21.33
N ILE A 241 -4.45 -15.90 20.63
CA ILE A 241 -4.62 -16.63 19.36
C ILE A 241 -4.08 -18.05 19.50
N SER A 242 -4.80 -19.02 18.93
CA SER A 242 -4.35 -20.42 18.88
C SER A 242 -3.98 -20.78 17.45
N LEU A 243 -2.73 -21.19 17.26
CA LEU A 243 -2.18 -21.56 15.95
C LEU A 243 -1.10 -22.63 16.12
N CYS A 244 -1.03 -23.58 15.19
CA CYS A 244 -0.04 -24.67 15.23
C CYS A 244 -0.02 -25.47 16.55
N GLY A 245 -1.19 -25.66 17.18
CA GLY A 245 -1.29 -26.32 18.48
C GLY A 245 -0.70 -25.53 19.66
N ARG A 246 -0.34 -24.26 19.46
CA ARG A 246 0.18 -23.36 20.49
C ARG A 246 -0.81 -22.22 20.75
N SER A 247 -0.80 -21.71 21.97
CA SER A 247 -1.55 -20.52 22.36
C SER A 247 -0.56 -19.36 22.54
N LEU A 248 -0.74 -18.28 21.78
CA LEU A 248 0.03 -17.05 21.86
C LEU A 248 -0.83 -15.98 22.52
N THR A 249 -0.27 -15.22 23.46
CA THR A 249 -1.01 -14.21 24.21
C THR A 249 -0.26 -12.88 24.15
N SER A 250 -0.94 -11.82 23.70
CA SER A 250 -0.35 -10.48 23.60
C SER A 250 -0.17 -9.84 25.00
N ALA A 251 0.86 -9.03 25.19
CA ALA A 251 1.24 -8.49 26.49
C ALA A 251 0.50 -7.19 26.86
N GLY A 252 -0.80 -7.08 26.53
CA GLY A 252 -1.64 -5.93 26.85
C GLY A 252 -1.55 -4.76 25.85
N VAL A 253 -0.65 -4.84 24.88
CA VAL A 253 -0.62 -4.04 23.64
C VAL A 253 -0.75 -4.99 22.44
N ASP A 254 -0.68 -4.45 21.24
CA ASP A 254 -0.63 -5.22 20.00
C ASP A 254 0.69 -5.96 19.92
N ASP A 255 0.63 -7.29 19.78
CA ASP A 255 1.80 -8.13 19.55
C ASP A 255 1.79 -8.65 18.11
N SER A 256 2.95 -8.95 17.53
CA SER A 256 3.02 -9.71 16.27
C SER A 256 3.40 -11.17 16.48
N TYR A 257 2.98 -12.04 15.56
CA TYR A 257 3.55 -13.36 15.38
C TYR A 257 3.90 -13.64 13.91
N LEU A 258 4.82 -14.59 13.70
CA LEU A 258 5.10 -15.22 12.42
C LEU A 258 4.71 -16.69 12.47
N ALA A 259 4.12 -17.19 11.40
CA ALA A 259 3.88 -18.62 11.20
C ALA A 259 4.33 -19.03 9.81
N LYS A 260 5.00 -20.19 9.72
CA LYS A 260 5.40 -20.80 8.46
C LYS A 260 4.66 -22.12 8.25
N PHE A 261 4.15 -22.31 7.04
CA PHE A 261 3.42 -23.50 6.61
C PHE A 261 4.13 -24.11 5.40
N ASP A 262 4.06 -25.43 5.29
CA ASP A 262 4.46 -26.13 4.07
C ASP A 262 3.41 -25.92 2.95
N PRO A 263 3.69 -26.33 1.70
CA PRO A 263 2.75 -26.15 0.59
C PRO A 263 1.41 -26.88 0.77
N ALA A 264 1.35 -27.87 1.68
CA ALA A 264 0.14 -28.63 2.00
C ALA A 264 -0.63 -28.04 3.21
N GLY A 265 -0.14 -26.94 3.79
CA GLY A 265 -0.77 -26.25 4.91
C GLY A 265 -0.40 -26.81 6.29
N HIS A 266 0.56 -27.73 6.39
CA HIS A 266 1.08 -28.14 7.69
C HIS A 266 1.94 -27.03 8.28
N CYS A 267 1.66 -26.66 9.53
CA CYS A 267 2.50 -25.69 10.21
C CYS A 267 3.89 -26.27 10.50
N LEU A 268 4.92 -25.60 9.99
CA LEU A 268 6.32 -25.91 10.23
C LEU A 268 6.79 -25.28 11.54
N TRP A 269 6.47 -24.02 11.78
CA TRP A 269 6.78 -23.33 13.02
C TRP A 269 5.93 -22.07 13.23
N VAL A 270 5.85 -21.61 14.48
CA VAL A 270 5.24 -20.33 14.87
C VAL A 270 6.11 -19.64 15.93
N LYS A 271 6.25 -18.31 15.82
CA LYS A 271 7.06 -17.45 16.69
C LYS A 271 6.31 -16.17 17.02
N GLN A 272 6.18 -15.84 18.30
CA GLN A 272 5.71 -14.53 18.76
C GLN A 272 6.89 -13.54 18.80
N LEU A 273 6.67 -12.31 18.33
CA LEU A 273 7.68 -11.26 18.20
C LEU A 273 7.57 -10.16 19.28
N GLY A 274 6.53 -10.24 20.12
CA GLY A 274 6.26 -9.24 21.15
C GLY A 274 5.57 -8.00 20.59
N ALA A 275 5.69 -6.88 21.31
CA ALA A 275 5.01 -5.61 21.06
C ALA A 275 5.56 -4.85 19.83
N THR A 276 5.40 -5.44 18.67
CA THR A 276 5.77 -4.89 17.36
C THR A 276 4.54 -4.77 16.48
N GLU A 277 4.55 -3.78 15.60
CA GLU A 277 3.70 -3.77 14.40
C GLU A 277 4.55 -4.26 13.22
N THR A 278 4.37 -5.52 12.82
CA THR A 278 5.03 -6.04 11.62
C THR A 278 4.22 -5.59 10.41
N HIS A 279 4.81 -4.73 9.57
CA HIS A 279 4.12 -4.12 8.44
C HIS A 279 4.36 -4.86 7.14
N ASP A 280 5.43 -5.65 7.03
CA ASP A 280 5.71 -6.46 5.85
C ASP A 280 6.69 -7.64 6.09
N VAL A 281 6.66 -8.63 5.19
CA VAL A 281 7.49 -9.84 5.22
C VAL A 281 7.91 -10.28 3.81
N ALA A 282 9.19 -10.66 3.65
CA ALA A 282 9.74 -11.20 2.41
C ALA A 282 10.59 -12.45 2.66
N LEU A 283 10.75 -13.29 1.63
CA LEU A 283 11.53 -14.52 1.68
C LEU A 283 12.69 -14.48 0.68
N ASP A 284 13.89 -14.86 1.13
CA ASP A 284 15.00 -15.03 0.19
C ASP A 284 14.94 -16.40 -0.51
N ALA A 285 15.81 -16.62 -1.51
CA ALA A 285 15.84 -17.86 -2.29
C ALA A 285 16.13 -19.12 -1.46
N THR A 286 16.65 -18.98 -0.24
CA THR A 286 16.90 -20.09 0.70
C THR A 286 15.77 -20.29 1.71
N GLY A 287 14.70 -19.48 1.63
CA GLY A 287 13.54 -19.52 2.50
C GLY A 287 13.75 -18.83 3.85
N ASN A 288 14.81 -18.03 4.00
CA ASN A 288 14.99 -17.17 5.17
C ASN A 288 13.95 -16.05 5.13
N VAL A 289 13.51 -15.63 6.31
CA VAL A 289 12.46 -14.65 6.49
C VAL A 289 13.07 -13.30 6.82
N VAL A 290 12.68 -12.26 6.10
CA VAL A 290 12.97 -10.87 6.46
C VAL A 290 11.67 -10.18 6.80
N LEU A 291 11.66 -9.44 7.90
CA LEU A 291 10.51 -8.67 8.35
C LEU A 291 10.91 -7.23 8.66
N ALA A 292 10.00 -6.31 8.38
CA ALA A 292 10.16 -4.90 8.68
C ALA A 292 8.89 -4.35 9.33
N GLY A 293 9.05 -3.35 10.18
CA GLY A 293 7.92 -2.73 10.86
C GLY A 293 8.33 -1.63 11.81
N SER A 294 7.46 -1.33 12.77
CA SER A 294 7.71 -0.36 13.84
C SER A 294 7.45 -0.94 15.23
N PHE A 295 8.10 -0.37 16.25
CA PHE A 295 7.86 -0.70 17.65
C PHE A 295 8.14 0.49 18.56
N GLY A 296 7.73 0.40 19.83
CA GLY A 296 7.87 1.50 20.78
C GLY A 296 6.58 2.31 20.94
N TYR A 297 5.44 1.84 20.45
CA TYR A 297 4.15 2.42 20.78
C TYR A 297 3.76 2.11 22.24
N GLY A 298 3.13 3.07 22.91
CA GLY A 298 2.68 2.90 24.30
C GLY A 298 3.83 2.80 25.31
N ASP A 299 3.63 1.99 26.35
CA ASP A 299 4.56 1.86 27.49
C ASP A 299 5.66 0.81 27.26
N ILE A 300 5.52 -0.05 26.23
CA ILE A 300 6.52 -1.07 25.91
C ILE A 300 7.49 -0.52 24.86
N LYS A 301 8.71 -0.20 25.30
CA LYS A 301 9.76 0.38 24.45
C LYS A 301 10.83 -0.61 24.02
N THR A 302 10.78 -1.85 24.48
CA THR A 302 11.81 -2.86 24.19
C THR A 302 11.19 -4.13 23.64
N ILE A 303 11.76 -4.65 22.56
CA ILE A 303 11.40 -5.92 21.93
C ILE A 303 12.64 -6.83 21.87
N ASP A 304 12.43 -8.14 21.72
CA ASP A 304 13.51 -9.10 21.44
C ASP A 304 13.07 -10.05 20.33
N LEU A 305 13.78 -9.99 19.21
CA LEU A 305 13.50 -10.78 18.01
C LEU A 305 14.34 -12.08 17.95
N GLY A 306 15.01 -12.42 19.05
CA GLY A 306 15.88 -13.59 19.22
C GLY A 306 17.38 -13.26 19.28
N GLY A 307 17.75 -12.00 19.06
CA GLY A 307 19.13 -11.50 19.07
C GLY A 307 19.50 -10.69 20.30
N GLY A 308 18.60 -10.58 21.28
CA GLY A 308 18.71 -9.67 22.42
C GLY A 308 17.85 -8.41 22.27
N PRO A 309 17.82 -7.56 23.31
CA PRO A 309 16.89 -6.45 23.39
C PRO A 309 17.20 -5.33 22.40
N LEU A 310 16.16 -4.86 21.70
CA LEU A 310 16.15 -3.61 20.94
C LEU A 310 15.23 -2.62 21.65
N THR A 311 15.75 -1.46 22.03
CA THR A 311 14.99 -0.42 22.77
C THR A 311 14.78 0.81 21.89
N SER A 312 13.52 1.23 21.74
CA SER A 312 13.13 2.44 21.01
C SER A 312 13.78 3.70 21.62
N ALA A 313 14.15 4.64 20.76
CA ALA A 313 14.79 5.90 21.16
C ALA A 313 13.79 6.89 21.76
N GLY A 314 12.49 6.76 21.47
CA GLY A 314 11.45 7.52 22.14
C GLY A 314 10.10 7.30 21.50
N GLY A 315 9.95 7.77 20.26
CA GLY A 315 8.79 7.48 19.42
C GLY A 315 8.80 6.05 18.90
N GLU A 316 7.95 5.76 17.92
CA GLU A 316 8.03 4.49 17.23
C GLU A 316 9.26 4.46 16.34
N ASP A 317 10.06 3.40 16.45
CA ASP A 317 11.26 3.21 15.65
C ASP A 317 11.06 2.09 14.63
N VAL A 318 11.77 2.20 13.51
CA VAL A 318 11.89 1.12 12.54
C VAL A 318 12.63 -0.05 13.17
N PHE A 319 12.14 -1.27 12.95
CA PHE A 319 12.94 -2.47 13.08
C PHE A 319 13.03 -3.23 11.76
N VAL A 320 14.16 -3.92 11.57
CA VAL A 320 14.34 -4.92 10.51
C VAL A 320 14.97 -6.14 11.14
N ALA A 321 14.46 -7.33 10.81
CA ALA A 321 15.07 -8.58 11.24
C ALA A 321 15.12 -9.60 10.13
N LYS A 322 16.14 -10.46 10.17
CA LYS A 322 16.28 -11.63 9.34
C LYS A 322 16.34 -12.88 10.22
N LEU A 323 15.53 -13.87 9.87
CA LEU A 323 15.46 -15.19 10.49
C LEU A 323 15.82 -16.22 9.43
N ASP A 324 16.39 -17.36 9.83
CA ASP A 324 16.60 -18.47 8.91
C ASP A 324 15.28 -19.17 8.55
N ALA A 325 15.33 -20.12 7.62
CA ALA A 325 14.14 -20.87 7.18
C ALA A 325 13.45 -21.67 8.29
N ALA A 326 14.14 -21.98 9.39
CA ALA A 326 13.63 -22.65 10.58
C ALA A 326 13.17 -21.65 11.67
N GLY A 327 13.25 -20.35 11.41
CA GLY A 327 12.88 -19.28 12.33
C GLY A 327 13.94 -18.97 13.39
N ALA A 328 15.18 -19.43 13.27
CA ALA A 328 16.25 -18.97 14.14
C ALA A 328 16.66 -17.54 13.76
N HIS A 329 17.03 -16.73 14.75
CA HIS A 329 17.50 -15.36 14.50
C HIS A 329 18.85 -15.38 13.77
N LEU A 330 18.98 -14.54 12.73
CA LEU A 330 20.24 -14.27 12.04
C LEU A 330 20.78 -12.89 12.38
N TRP A 331 19.95 -11.84 12.23
CA TRP A 331 20.28 -10.49 12.65
C TRP A 331 19.01 -9.65 12.86
N SER A 332 19.11 -8.59 13.66
CA SER A 332 18.04 -7.60 13.82
C SER A 332 18.63 -6.22 14.13
N LYS A 333 17.95 -5.17 13.69
CA LYS A 333 18.37 -3.77 13.82
C LYS A 333 17.19 -2.86 14.14
N ARG A 334 17.48 -1.75 14.82
CA ARG A 334 16.57 -0.64 15.12
C ARG A 334 17.10 0.64 14.50
N PHE A 335 16.22 1.46 13.95
CA PHE A 335 16.55 2.78 13.42
C PHE A 335 15.48 3.80 13.82
N GLY A 336 15.90 4.93 14.38
CA GLY A 336 14.98 5.99 14.80
C GLY A 336 15.54 6.83 15.96
N ASP A 337 14.79 7.88 16.27
CA ASP A 337 15.08 8.88 17.30
C ASP A 337 13.84 9.11 18.21
N ASP A 338 13.72 10.28 18.83
CA ASP A 338 12.58 10.58 19.70
C ASP A 338 11.26 10.78 18.91
N ALA A 339 11.32 10.94 17.59
CA ALA A 339 10.18 11.10 16.69
C ALA A 339 9.66 9.75 16.14
N LEU A 340 8.72 9.80 15.19
CA LEU A 340 8.10 8.58 14.63
C LEU A 340 8.83 8.15 13.34
N GLN A 341 9.20 6.88 13.26
CA GLN A 341 9.75 6.23 12.08
C GLN A 341 9.09 4.87 11.87
N ARG A 342 8.61 4.60 10.65
CA ARG A 342 7.94 3.33 10.30
C ARG A 342 8.39 2.83 8.95
N ALA A 343 8.65 1.53 8.86
CA ALA A 343 8.84 0.81 7.60
C ALA A 343 7.54 0.11 7.24
N TYR A 344 7.08 0.26 6.00
CA TYR A 344 5.80 -0.29 5.53
C TYR A 344 5.95 -1.41 4.49
N GLY A 345 7.07 -1.44 3.76
CA GLY A 345 7.36 -2.46 2.77
C GLY A 345 8.77 -3.03 2.91
N VAL A 346 8.95 -4.30 2.56
CA VAL A 346 10.23 -5.01 2.48
C VAL A 346 10.30 -5.90 1.24
N ALA A 347 11.42 -5.83 0.52
CA ALA A 347 11.71 -6.71 -0.60
C ALA A 347 13.13 -7.26 -0.53
N ILE A 348 13.40 -8.35 -1.24
CA ILE A 348 14.72 -8.97 -1.32
C ILE A 348 15.07 -9.17 -2.78
N ASP A 349 16.24 -8.70 -3.20
CA ASP A 349 16.71 -8.90 -4.57
C ASP A 349 17.45 -10.24 -4.77
N GLY A 350 17.86 -10.53 -6.01
CA GLY A 350 18.55 -11.76 -6.36
C GLY A 350 19.91 -11.97 -5.67
N SER A 351 20.51 -10.91 -5.12
CA SER A 351 21.75 -11.00 -4.32
C SER A 351 21.48 -11.33 -2.85
N GLY A 352 20.21 -11.33 -2.43
CA GLY A 352 19.79 -11.45 -1.03
C GLY A 352 19.85 -10.13 -0.27
N ALA A 353 20.03 -9.00 -0.96
CA ALA A 353 20.00 -7.68 -0.35
C ALA A 353 18.55 -7.29 -0.01
N VAL A 354 18.37 -6.69 1.15
CA VAL A 354 17.08 -6.30 1.71
C VAL A 354 16.81 -4.85 1.39
N VAL A 355 15.68 -4.54 0.77
CA VAL A 355 15.19 -3.18 0.53
C VAL A 355 14.01 -2.94 1.46
N ILE A 356 13.99 -1.81 2.16
CA ILE A 356 12.82 -1.36 2.92
C ILE A 356 12.42 0.05 2.49
N GLY A 357 11.12 0.33 2.57
CA GLY A 357 10.54 1.65 2.35
C GLY A 357 9.62 2.05 3.49
N GLY A 358 9.46 3.35 3.71
CA GLY A 358 8.60 3.85 4.76
C GLY A 358 8.54 5.37 4.86
N THR A 359 8.21 5.85 6.06
CA THR A 359 8.14 7.28 6.40
C THR A 359 8.85 7.56 7.73
N PHE A 360 9.37 8.77 7.88
CA PHE A 360 10.05 9.18 9.10
C PHE A 360 9.89 10.67 9.39
N LEU A 361 9.75 11.00 10.67
CA LEU A 361 9.95 12.32 11.26
C LEU A 361 11.30 12.39 11.95
N GLY A 362 11.75 13.61 12.30
CA GLY A 362 13.01 13.80 12.99
C GLY A 362 14.19 13.34 12.14
N SER A 363 15.05 12.49 12.70
CA SER A 363 16.20 11.91 12.02
C SER A 363 16.25 10.40 12.13
N VAL A 364 16.73 9.76 11.07
CA VAL A 364 17.01 8.32 11.04
C VAL A 364 18.40 8.09 10.46
N ASP A 365 19.22 7.28 11.12
CA ASP A 365 20.54 6.87 10.64
C ASP A 365 20.57 5.35 10.44
N PHE A 366 20.64 4.92 9.18
CA PHE A 366 20.71 3.51 8.80
C PHE A 366 22.14 2.95 8.81
N GLY A 367 23.13 3.73 9.28
CA GLY A 367 24.57 3.40 9.33
C GLY A 367 25.42 4.21 8.35
N GLY A 368 24.84 5.17 7.64
CA GLY A 368 25.49 6.02 6.63
C GLY A 368 25.56 7.49 7.02
N GLY A 369 25.09 7.82 8.23
CA GLY A 369 24.85 9.19 8.68
C GLY A 369 23.36 9.54 8.69
N PRO A 370 22.98 10.58 9.44
CA PRO A 370 21.57 10.93 9.64
C PRO A 370 20.91 11.45 8.36
N LEU A 371 19.80 10.83 7.99
CA LEU A 371 18.77 11.43 7.15
C LEU A 371 17.88 12.28 8.05
N VAL A 372 17.52 13.49 7.63
CA VAL A 372 16.69 14.42 8.41
C VAL A 372 15.43 14.72 7.61
N SER A 373 14.27 14.57 8.26
CA SER A 373 12.98 14.92 7.66
C SER A 373 12.83 16.44 7.62
N ALA A 374 12.53 16.97 6.44
CA ALA A 374 12.07 18.34 6.23
C ALA A 374 10.55 18.47 6.40
N GLY A 375 9.81 17.35 6.41
CA GLY A 375 8.36 17.30 6.56
C GLY A 375 7.90 17.64 7.98
N GLY A 376 6.89 18.51 8.09
CA GLY A 376 6.13 18.77 9.31
C GLY A 376 4.78 18.04 9.30
N PHE A 377 4.10 17.98 10.45
CA PHE A 377 2.70 17.61 10.47
C PHE A 377 1.90 18.65 9.72
N ASP A 378 1.20 18.23 8.68
CA ASP A 378 0.21 19.09 8.07
C ASP A 378 -1.13 18.93 8.80
N PHE A 379 -1.62 20.03 9.39
CA PHE A 379 -2.92 20.09 10.06
C PHE A 379 -4.08 20.35 9.08
N LEU A 380 -3.86 20.26 7.76
CA LEU A 380 -4.88 20.55 6.74
C LEU A 380 -6.15 19.70 6.84
N GLU A 381 -6.20 18.63 7.65
CA GLU A 381 -7.44 17.91 7.96
C GLU A 381 -7.63 17.65 9.47
N PRO A 382 -8.67 18.24 10.10
CA PRO A 382 -9.13 17.83 11.42
C PRO A 382 -9.60 16.36 11.38
N GLY A 383 -8.78 15.46 11.93
CA GLY A 383 -9.06 14.02 11.96
C GLY A 383 -8.28 13.20 10.94
N SER A 384 -7.43 13.80 10.11
CA SER A 384 -6.46 13.03 9.33
C SER A 384 -5.32 12.56 10.21
N VAL A 385 -5.08 11.26 10.19
CA VAL A 385 -3.88 10.59 10.70
C VAL A 385 -2.87 10.42 9.58
N THR A 386 -2.73 11.38 8.66
CA THR A 386 -1.55 11.40 7.77
C THR A 386 -0.34 11.80 8.59
N TRP A 387 0.33 10.76 9.07
CA TRP A 387 1.65 10.70 9.65
C TRP A 387 2.58 11.68 8.92
N GLY A 388 3.00 12.74 9.61
CA GLY A 388 3.96 13.68 9.06
C GLY A 388 5.27 12.98 8.71
N GLY A 389 6.08 13.60 7.84
CA GLY A 389 7.44 13.14 7.56
C GLY A 389 7.75 12.98 6.09
N ASN A 390 9.01 12.71 5.80
CA ASN A 390 9.45 12.36 4.45
C ASN A 390 9.52 10.84 4.30
N MET A 391 9.50 10.37 3.06
CA MET A 391 9.71 8.95 2.81
C MET A 391 11.19 8.60 2.81
N PHE A 392 11.49 7.36 3.15
CA PHE A 392 12.82 6.79 2.95
C PHE A 392 12.74 5.50 2.13
N VAL A 393 13.81 5.21 1.43
CA VAL A 393 14.11 3.88 0.88
C VAL A 393 15.54 3.56 1.26
N THR A 394 15.79 2.37 1.78
CA THR A 394 17.15 1.93 2.12
C THR A 394 17.37 0.48 1.74
N LYS A 395 18.61 0.16 1.39
CA LYS A 395 19.06 -1.16 0.99
C LYS A 395 20.18 -1.63 1.90
N PHE A 396 20.01 -2.82 2.46
CA PHE A 396 20.99 -3.55 3.25
C PHE A 396 21.49 -4.77 2.49
N GLY A 397 22.75 -5.16 2.71
CA GLY A 397 23.24 -6.44 2.22
C GLY A 397 22.67 -7.62 3.02
N PRO A 398 22.94 -8.86 2.59
CA PRO A 398 22.35 -10.06 3.20
C PRO A 398 22.67 -10.24 4.69
N ALA A 399 23.79 -9.68 5.17
CA ALA A 399 24.20 -9.71 6.58
C ALA A 399 23.76 -8.44 7.36
N GLY A 400 22.95 -7.58 6.74
CA GLY A 400 22.36 -6.39 7.35
C GLY A 400 23.25 -5.15 7.31
N GLU A 401 24.41 -5.20 6.67
CA GLU A 401 25.25 -4.02 6.41
C GLU A 401 24.54 -3.02 5.48
N LEU A 402 24.67 -1.72 5.74
CA LEU A 402 24.07 -0.72 4.87
C LEU A 402 24.79 -0.69 3.52
N LEU A 403 24.02 -0.78 2.42
CA LEU A 403 24.52 -0.51 1.07
C LEU A 403 24.25 0.95 0.68
N TRP A 404 23.02 1.43 0.88
CA TRP A 404 22.66 2.83 0.72
C TRP A 404 21.34 3.17 1.44
N ALA A 405 21.14 4.44 1.75
CA ALA A 405 19.88 4.98 2.26
C ALA A 405 19.56 6.30 1.57
N LYS A 406 18.28 6.51 1.23
CA LYS A 406 17.79 7.71 0.55
C LYS A 406 16.53 8.23 1.24
N ARG A 407 16.47 9.55 1.37
CA ARG A 407 15.27 10.31 1.70
C ARG A 407 14.70 10.89 0.41
N PHE A 408 13.38 10.84 0.28
CA PHE A 408 12.66 11.60 -0.74
C PHE A 408 11.53 12.40 -0.08
N GLY A 409 11.18 13.55 -0.64
CA GLY A 409 10.23 14.46 -0.03
C GLY A 409 10.81 15.85 0.22
N GLU A 410 9.95 16.85 0.31
CA GLU A 410 10.32 18.21 0.71
C GLU A 410 9.39 18.63 1.86
N TYR A 411 8.54 19.64 1.64
CA TYR A 411 7.50 20.01 2.58
C TYR A 411 6.29 19.08 2.45
N GLY A 412 5.63 18.78 3.57
CA GLY A 412 4.45 17.90 3.62
C GLY A 412 4.78 16.41 3.79
N PRO A 413 3.76 15.57 4.05
CA PRO A 413 3.93 14.14 4.25
C PRO A 413 4.16 13.36 2.95
N GLN A 414 5.22 12.55 2.91
CA GLN A 414 5.43 11.54 1.87
C GLN A 414 5.65 10.17 2.50
N THR A 415 5.10 9.13 1.89
CA THR A 415 5.22 7.76 2.39
C THR A 415 5.39 6.79 1.24
N ALA A 416 6.45 5.98 1.29
CA ALA A 416 6.53 4.74 0.52
C ALA A 416 5.74 3.67 1.26
N LEU A 417 4.57 3.31 0.74
CA LEU A 417 3.66 2.34 1.36
C LEU A 417 4.05 0.89 1.03
N ASP A 418 4.68 0.67 -0.13
CA ASP A 418 5.09 -0.65 -0.58
C ASP A 418 6.36 -0.56 -1.45
N VAL A 419 7.16 -1.62 -1.43
CA VAL A 419 8.41 -1.76 -2.19
C VAL A 419 8.50 -3.17 -2.77
N ALA A 420 8.94 -3.28 -4.03
CA ALA A 420 9.23 -4.57 -4.66
C ALA A 420 10.63 -4.54 -5.29
N ALA A 421 11.29 -5.69 -5.38
CA ALA A 421 12.59 -5.82 -6.02
C ALA A 421 12.64 -7.05 -6.93
N ASN A 422 13.30 -6.94 -8.08
CA ASN A 422 13.53 -8.08 -8.96
C ASN A 422 14.91 -8.73 -8.72
N VAL A 423 15.20 -9.79 -9.47
CA VAL A 423 16.45 -10.56 -9.32
C VAL A 423 17.70 -9.75 -9.70
N GLU A 424 17.57 -8.80 -10.62
CA GLU A 424 18.62 -7.86 -11.04
C GLU A 424 18.88 -6.75 -10.00
N GLY A 425 17.96 -6.57 -9.05
CA GLY A 425 18.03 -5.56 -8.00
C GLY A 425 17.43 -4.22 -8.36
N ASP A 426 16.67 -4.12 -9.46
CA ASP A 426 15.78 -3.00 -9.70
C ASP A 426 14.67 -2.99 -8.63
N ILE A 427 14.23 -1.79 -8.27
CA ILE A 427 13.31 -1.55 -7.16
C ILE A 427 12.13 -0.74 -7.68
N ALA A 428 10.92 -1.21 -7.38
CA ALA A 428 9.70 -0.43 -7.53
C ALA A 428 9.25 0.09 -6.17
N ILE A 429 8.77 1.33 -6.12
CA ILE A 429 8.13 1.90 -4.94
C ILE A 429 6.81 2.55 -5.33
N THR A 430 5.83 2.48 -4.43
CA THR A 430 4.57 3.19 -4.55
C THR A 430 4.14 3.74 -3.21
N GLY A 431 3.18 4.66 -3.20
CA GLY A 431 2.71 5.29 -1.99
C GLY A 431 1.90 6.53 -2.25
N LEU A 432 2.07 7.51 -1.36
CA LEU A 432 1.31 8.75 -1.39
C LEU A 432 2.23 9.96 -1.22
N LEU A 433 1.91 11.03 -1.95
CA LEU A 433 2.62 12.30 -1.95
C LEU A 433 1.67 13.43 -1.54
N TYR A 434 2.05 14.20 -0.53
CA TYR A 434 1.42 15.49 -0.24
C TYR A 434 2.41 16.62 -0.49
N GLY A 435 1.97 17.62 -1.25
CA GLY A 435 2.79 18.76 -1.63
C GLY A 435 3.85 18.41 -2.67
N ASP A 436 4.42 19.46 -3.26
CA ASP A 436 5.39 19.29 -4.34
C ASP A 436 6.61 18.47 -3.88
N VAL A 437 6.96 17.46 -4.67
CA VAL A 437 8.09 16.56 -4.36
C VAL A 437 8.96 16.33 -5.58
N ASP A 438 10.27 16.23 -5.35
CA ASP A 438 11.20 15.73 -6.36
C ASP A 438 11.68 14.34 -5.97
N LEU A 439 11.37 13.35 -6.82
CA LEU A 439 11.87 11.97 -6.68
C LEU A 439 13.20 11.74 -7.39
N GLY A 440 13.88 12.81 -7.82
CA GLY A 440 15.10 12.77 -8.63
C GLY A 440 14.83 12.88 -10.14
N THR A 441 13.60 13.16 -10.54
CA THR A 441 13.18 13.33 -11.96
C THR A 441 12.62 14.72 -12.24
N GLY A 442 12.78 15.65 -11.31
CA GLY A 442 12.17 16.98 -11.34
C GLY A 442 10.94 17.06 -10.45
N LEU A 443 10.49 18.30 -10.22
CA LEU A 443 9.38 18.61 -9.33
C LEU A 443 8.06 18.03 -9.87
N MET A 444 7.36 17.31 -9.02
CA MET A 444 5.99 16.83 -9.20
C MET A 444 5.05 17.77 -8.44
N ASP A 445 4.13 18.43 -9.13
CA ASP A 445 3.11 19.30 -8.52
C ASP A 445 2.01 18.39 -7.95
N CYS A 446 1.95 18.30 -6.61
CA CYS A 446 1.06 17.39 -5.91
C CYS A 446 0.13 18.17 -5.00
N THR A 447 -1.13 18.28 -5.40
CA THR A 447 -2.05 19.19 -4.72
C THR A 447 -2.71 18.59 -3.49
N TYR A 448 -3.03 17.28 -3.48
CA TYR A 448 -3.79 16.69 -2.39
C TYR A 448 -3.76 15.14 -2.29
N GLY A 449 -2.63 14.57 -1.86
CA GLY A 449 -2.53 13.13 -1.60
C GLY A 449 -2.62 12.32 -2.87
N ASP A 450 -1.53 12.35 -3.63
CA ASP A 450 -1.43 11.77 -4.97
C ASP A 450 -0.75 10.40 -4.92
N ALA A 451 -1.30 9.44 -5.69
CA ALA A 451 -0.66 8.15 -5.88
C ALA A 451 0.57 8.33 -6.78
N PHE A 452 1.64 7.60 -6.47
CA PHE A 452 2.85 7.60 -7.30
C PHE A 452 3.38 6.19 -7.51
N ALA A 453 4.14 6.01 -8.60
CA ALA A 453 4.96 4.85 -8.86
C ALA A 453 6.34 5.33 -9.28
N ALA A 454 7.40 4.73 -8.76
CA ALA A 454 8.76 5.03 -9.19
C ALA A 454 9.62 3.77 -9.28
N LYS A 455 10.57 3.80 -10.21
CA LYS A 455 11.58 2.76 -10.37
C LYS A 455 12.96 3.30 -10.03
N LEU A 456 13.69 2.54 -9.23
CA LEU A 456 15.09 2.79 -8.88
C LEU A 456 15.94 1.62 -9.38
N ASP A 457 17.20 1.88 -9.71
CA ASP A 457 18.17 0.82 -9.94
C ASP A 457 18.72 0.22 -8.63
N ALA A 458 19.55 -0.81 -8.74
CA ALA A 458 20.19 -1.48 -7.61
C ALA A 458 21.06 -0.56 -6.73
N MET A 459 21.50 0.59 -7.25
CA MET A 459 22.29 1.61 -6.56
C MET A 459 21.40 2.76 -6.02
N GLY A 460 20.08 2.63 -6.15
CA GLY A 460 19.08 3.57 -5.70
C GLY A 460 18.95 4.82 -6.58
N ALA A 461 19.51 4.85 -7.79
CA ALA A 461 19.26 5.95 -8.72
C ALA A 461 17.86 5.81 -9.31
N VAL A 462 17.06 6.87 -9.23
CA VAL A 462 15.70 6.89 -9.78
C VAL A 462 15.79 6.92 -11.30
N ARG A 463 15.20 5.91 -11.94
CA ARG A 463 15.16 5.77 -13.41
C ARG A 463 14.03 6.56 -14.00
N TRP A 464 12.86 6.44 -13.37
CA TRP A 464 11.67 7.21 -13.68
C TRP A 464 10.79 7.25 -12.45
N ALA A 465 9.95 8.28 -12.39
CA ALA A 465 8.89 8.38 -11.41
C ALA A 465 7.67 9.04 -12.06
N LYS A 466 6.49 8.52 -11.71
CA LYS A 466 5.20 8.97 -12.20
C LYS A 466 4.31 9.24 -11.00
N HIS A 467 3.55 10.30 -11.05
CA HIS A 467 2.46 10.55 -10.12
C HIS A 467 1.20 10.80 -10.94
N SER A 468 0.07 10.67 -10.29
CA SER A 468 -1.18 11.14 -10.83
C SER A 468 -1.87 11.97 -9.75
N GLY A 469 -2.42 13.11 -10.15
CA GLY A 469 -3.12 13.99 -9.22
C GLY A 469 -4.03 14.98 -9.92
N ASP A 470 -5.33 14.87 -9.62
CA ASP A 470 -6.21 16.02 -9.52
C ASP A 470 -6.38 16.38 -8.02
N ARG A 471 -7.50 16.98 -7.60
CA ARG A 471 -7.73 17.30 -6.16
C ARG A 471 -8.33 16.14 -5.36
N GLY A 472 -8.55 14.97 -5.98
CA GLY A 472 -9.08 13.78 -5.30
C GLY A 472 -7.99 13.02 -4.55
N ARG A 473 -8.37 12.26 -3.52
CA ARG A 473 -7.42 11.44 -2.74
C ARG A 473 -7.09 10.15 -3.48
N GLN A 474 -5.80 9.87 -3.65
CA GLN A 474 -5.30 8.74 -4.42
C GLN A 474 -4.13 8.11 -3.66
N TYR A 475 -4.11 6.78 -3.56
CA TYR A 475 -3.05 6.09 -2.84
C TYR A 475 -2.47 5.00 -3.72
N GLY A 476 -1.15 4.95 -3.87
CA GLY A 476 -0.44 3.77 -4.35
C GLY A 476 -0.30 2.78 -3.20
N GLN A 477 -1.09 1.71 -3.20
CA GLN A 477 -1.22 0.83 -2.04
C GLN A 477 -0.34 -0.41 -2.14
N SER A 478 -0.06 -0.89 -3.36
CA SER A 478 0.71 -2.11 -3.61
C SER A 478 1.48 -2.00 -4.92
N THR A 479 2.71 -2.50 -4.95
CA THR A 479 3.56 -2.54 -6.14
C THR A 479 4.22 -3.90 -6.34
N ALA A 480 4.50 -4.24 -7.59
CA ALA A 480 5.26 -5.42 -7.95
C ALA A 480 6.18 -5.11 -9.13
N ILE A 481 7.28 -5.86 -9.27
CA ILE A 481 8.19 -5.75 -10.40
C ILE A 481 8.47 -7.14 -10.95
N ASP A 482 8.34 -7.30 -12.27
CA ASP A 482 8.62 -8.58 -12.92
C ASP A 482 10.12 -8.74 -13.25
N ALA A 483 10.49 -9.94 -13.72
CA ALA A 483 11.86 -10.26 -14.10
C ALA A 483 12.37 -9.47 -15.32
N THR A 484 11.47 -8.86 -16.10
CA THR A 484 11.87 -7.96 -17.21
C THR A 484 12.12 -6.53 -16.73
N GLY A 485 11.72 -6.23 -15.48
CA GLY A 485 11.82 -4.93 -14.86
C GLY A 485 10.58 -4.05 -15.03
N SER A 486 9.49 -4.56 -15.62
CA SER A 486 8.22 -3.84 -15.69
C SER A 486 7.61 -3.71 -14.30
N VAL A 487 7.07 -2.53 -14.02
CA VAL A 487 6.53 -2.18 -12.71
C VAL A 487 5.02 -2.16 -12.75
N PHE A 488 4.39 -2.73 -11.75
CA PHE A 488 2.95 -2.70 -11.54
C PHE A 488 2.65 -1.88 -10.29
N ALA A 489 1.57 -1.10 -10.33
CA ALA A 489 1.07 -0.39 -9.17
C ALA A 489 -0.46 -0.49 -9.10
N ALA A 490 -0.98 -0.66 -7.90
CA ALA A 490 -2.41 -0.71 -7.63
C ALA A 490 -2.76 0.11 -6.40
N GLY A 491 -4.00 0.61 -6.37
CA GLY A 491 -4.47 1.36 -5.23
C GLY A 491 -5.86 1.96 -5.39
N PRO A 492 -6.43 2.50 -4.31
CA PRO A 492 -7.71 3.17 -4.33
C PRO A 492 -7.55 4.62 -4.77
N PHE A 493 -8.55 5.14 -5.50
CA PHE A 493 -8.58 6.54 -5.91
C PHE A 493 -9.99 7.15 -5.86
N LEU A 494 -10.03 8.46 -5.61
CA LEU A 494 -11.17 9.35 -5.81
C LEU A 494 -10.77 10.42 -6.82
N GLY A 495 -11.73 10.91 -7.59
CA GLY A 495 -11.45 11.88 -8.66
C GLY A 495 -10.84 11.20 -9.89
N THR A 496 -9.81 11.82 -10.48
CA THR A 496 -9.24 11.39 -11.77
C THR A 496 -7.80 10.96 -11.58
N ILE A 497 -7.48 9.75 -12.04
CA ILE A 497 -6.10 9.26 -12.09
C ILE A 497 -5.64 9.08 -13.55
N ASP A 498 -4.46 9.60 -13.91
CA ASP A 498 -3.86 9.45 -15.24
C ASP A 498 -2.35 9.25 -15.12
N PHE A 499 -1.88 8.06 -15.51
CA PHE A 499 -0.46 7.74 -15.57
C PHE A 499 0.11 7.83 -16.99
N GLY A 500 -0.62 8.37 -17.96
CA GLY A 500 -0.19 8.53 -19.36
C GLY A 500 -0.88 7.59 -20.34
N THR A 501 -1.83 6.76 -19.89
CA THR A 501 -2.72 5.92 -20.73
C THR A 501 -4.09 6.58 -20.96
N GLY A 502 -4.31 7.78 -20.40
CA GLY A 502 -5.57 8.49 -20.41
C GLY A 502 -6.26 8.45 -19.04
N PRO A 503 -7.19 9.39 -18.79
CA PRO A 503 -7.78 9.56 -17.47
C PRO A 503 -8.76 8.44 -17.11
N LEU A 504 -8.56 7.83 -15.95
CA LEU A 504 -9.53 7.00 -15.26
C LEU A 504 -10.30 7.89 -14.27
N VAL A 505 -11.63 7.92 -14.37
CA VAL A 505 -12.45 8.91 -13.66
C VAL A 505 -13.42 8.21 -12.71
N ASN A 506 -13.28 8.50 -11.42
CA ASN A 506 -14.27 8.21 -10.39
C ASN A 506 -15.26 9.39 -10.29
N PRO A 507 -16.56 9.19 -10.58
CA PRO A 507 -17.52 10.27 -10.71
C PRO A 507 -17.82 10.98 -9.37
N PRO A 508 -17.90 12.33 -9.32
CA PRO A 508 -18.01 13.12 -8.07
C PRO A 508 -19.23 12.83 -7.18
N SER A 509 -20.27 12.18 -7.73
CA SER A 509 -21.48 11.82 -6.97
C SER A 509 -21.27 10.63 -6.05
N GLU A 510 -20.14 9.93 -6.16
CA GLU A 510 -19.86 8.70 -5.45
C GLU A 510 -18.86 8.98 -4.33
N ARG A 511 -19.24 8.69 -3.08
CA ARG A 511 -18.35 8.81 -1.92
C ARG A 511 -17.52 7.55 -1.69
N ALA A 512 -17.38 6.70 -2.71
CA ALA A 512 -16.75 5.41 -2.64
C ALA A 512 -15.51 5.41 -3.55
N PHE A 513 -14.44 4.76 -3.08
CA PHE A 513 -13.21 4.63 -3.84
C PHE A 513 -13.41 3.61 -4.96
N ASP A 514 -12.92 3.96 -6.14
CA ASP A 514 -12.59 2.99 -7.18
C ASP A 514 -11.14 2.53 -6.99
N SER A 515 -10.71 1.53 -7.75
CA SER A 515 -9.34 1.04 -7.73
C SER A 515 -8.73 1.03 -9.12
N PHE A 516 -7.42 1.27 -9.18
CA PHE A 516 -6.64 1.20 -10.41
C PHE A 516 -5.65 0.05 -10.35
N LEU A 517 -5.28 -0.46 -11.52
CA LEU A 517 -4.10 -1.29 -11.75
C LEU A 517 -3.40 -0.77 -12.99
N VAL A 518 -2.11 -0.47 -12.89
CA VAL A 518 -1.31 0.07 -14.01
C VAL A 518 -0.01 -0.71 -14.15
N LYS A 519 0.43 -0.88 -15.40
CA LYS A 519 1.75 -1.42 -15.75
C LYS A 519 2.60 -0.38 -16.45
N PHE A 520 3.85 -0.25 -16.03
CA PHE A 520 4.87 0.60 -16.61
C PHE A 520 5.97 -0.24 -17.28
N GLY A 521 6.56 0.32 -18.33
CA GLY A 521 7.75 -0.23 -18.99
C GLY A 521 8.97 -0.26 -18.06
N PRO A 522 9.93 -1.15 -18.34
CA PRO A 522 11.13 -1.32 -17.52
C PRO A 522 12.03 -0.09 -17.44
#